data_AF-A0A2M8B4F1-F1
#
_entry.id   AF-A0A2M8B4F1-F1
#
_cell.length_a   1.000
_cell.length_b   1.000
_cell.length_c   1.000
_cell.angle_alpha   90.00
_cell.angle_beta   90.00
_cell.angle_gamma   90.00
#
_symmetry.space_group_name_H-M   'P 1'
#
loop_
_entity.id
_entity.type
_entity.pdbx_description
1 polymer ?
#
loop_
_entity_poly.entity_id
_entity_poly.type
_entity_poly.pdbx_seq_one_letter_code
_entity_poly.pdbx_strand_id
1 'polypeptide(L)'
;TEKELLRTVLGDFGAPVPDGTRKDLLDALNRFLLAEAEGGRRPVLIIDEAQNLAPPLLEQVRLLSNLETEKRKLLQIVLFGQRELQEKLGLPQLRQFDQRITVRATILPLDLRETARYIQHRMSVAGAAGSAFLSPAAERLLHRRSRGVPRRINQLCDRALLAACVRNAARVEREDVVRAAASLSDRSKRIGWMAWPWRWFRLGRGGAA
;
A
#
# COMPACT_ATOMS: atom_id res chain seq x y z
N THR A 1 1.36 11.44 -21.06
CA THR A 1 2.49 12.03 -21.84
C THR A 1 3.53 12.63 -20.90
N GLU A 2 4.71 13.02 -21.37
CA GLU A 2 5.75 13.64 -20.51
C GLU A 2 5.28 14.94 -19.85
N LYS A 3 4.54 15.77 -20.59
CA LYS A 3 3.96 17.01 -20.06
C LYS A 3 2.91 16.75 -18.99
N GLU A 4 2.05 15.75 -19.20
CA GLU A 4 1.05 15.34 -18.20
C GLU A 4 1.73 14.89 -16.90
N LEU A 5 2.80 14.09 -16.98
CA LEU A 5 3.54 13.67 -15.78
C LEU A 5 4.00 14.89 -14.96
N LEU A 6 4.61 15.89 -15.61
CA LEU A 6 5.08 17.09 -14.91
C LEU A 6 3.92 17.93 -14.35
N ARG A 7 2.81 18.05 -15.09
CA ARG A 7 1.62 18.74 -14.61
C ARG A 7 1.03 18.05 -13.38
N THR A 8 0.91 16.73 -13.40
CA THR A 8 0.43 15.94 -12.25
C THR A 8 1.36 16.12 -11.06
N VAL A 9 2.68 16.00 -11.26
CA VAL A 9 3.67 16.17 -10.18
C VAL A 9 3.58 17.57 -9.55
N LEU A 10 3.51 18.63 -10.35
CA LEU A 10 3.33 19.98 -9.84
C LEU A 10 2.01 20.13 -9.06
N GLY A 11 0.91 19.60 -9.61
CA GLY A 11 -0.40 19.63 -8.98
C GLY A 11 -0.42 18.91 -7.63
N ASP A 12 0.17 17.71 -7.55
CA ASP A 12 0.23 16.90 -6.33
C ASP A 12 1.09 17.56 -5.24
N PHE A 13 2.14 18.29 -5.64
CA PHE A 13 2.93 19.11 -4.72
C PHE A 13 2.23 20.42 -4.32
N GLY A 14 1.08 20.76 -4.92
CA GLY A 14 0.40 22.04 -4.71
C GLY A 14 1.15 23.24 -5.31
N ALA A 15 2.05 23.00 -6.26
CA ALA A 15 2.83 24.03 -6.94
C ALA A 15 2.03 24.63 -8.12
N PRO A 16 2.31 25.89 -8.51
CA PRO A 16 1.69 26.49 -9.70
C PRO A 16 1.97 25.65 -10.96
N VAL A 17 0.90 25.34 -11.71
CA VAL A 17 0.98 24.61 -12.97
C VAL A 17 0.84 25.59 -14.13
N PRO A 18 1.93 26.11 -14.71
CA PRO A 18 1.82 27.03 -15.83
C PRO A 18 1.24 26.34 -17.06
N ASP A 19 0.45 27.08 -17.83
CA ASP A 19 0.12 26.70 -19.19
C ASP A 19 1.30 27.02 -20.10
N GLY A 20 1.91 25.98 -20.65
CA GLY A 20 3.10 26.19 -21.47
C GLY A 20 3.76 24.93 -21.99
N THR A 21 5.03 25.10 -22.32
CA THR A 21 5.92 24.07 -22.82
C THR A 21 6.36 23.15 -21.69
N ARG A 22 7.03 22.06 -22.06
CA ARG A 22 7.67 21.15 -21.10
C ARG A 22 8.72 21.87 -20.26
N LYS A 23 9.44 22.84 -20.86
CA LYS A 23 10.43 23.64 -20.17
C LYS A 23 9.80 24.50 -19.08
N ASP A 24 8.68 25.16 -19.37
CA ASP A 24 8.00 26.02 -18.40
C ASP A 24 7.54 25.24 -17.16
N LEU A 25 7.08 24.00 -17.36
CA LEU A 25 6.73 23.08 -16.26
C LEU A 25 7.96 22.64 -15.45
N LEU A 26 9.08 22.32 -16.12
CA LEU A 26 10.33 21.96 -15.42
C LEU A 26 10.89 23.15 -14.63
N ASP A 27 10.85 24.36 -15.19
CA ASP A 27 11.31 25.58 -14.53
C ASP A 27 10.42 25.94 -13.34
N ALA A 28 9.11 25.71 -13.44
CA ALA A 28 8.20 25.83 -12.29
C ALA A 28 8.52 24.81 -11.20
N LEU A 29 8.74 23.53 -11.57
CA LEU A 29 9.08 22.49 -10.61
C LEU A 29 10.41 22.77 -9.92
N ASN A 30 11.44 23.18 -10.67
CA ASN A 30 12.74 23.49 -10.09
C ASN A 30 12.66 24.66 -9.10
N ARG A 31 11.94 25.74 -9.45
CA ARG A 31 11.71 26.86 -8.53
C ARG A 31 10.99 26.43 -7.26
N PHE A 32 9.96 25.60 -7.38
CA PHE A 32 9.25 25.05 -6.23
C PHE A 32 10.20 24.23 -5.34
N LEU A 33 10.92 23.26 -5.91
CA LEU A 33 11.82 22.39 -5.13
C LEU A 33 12.95 23.17 -4.44
N LEU A 34 13.48 24.22 -5.09
CA LEU A 34 14.46 25.13 -4.48
C LEU A 34 13.88 25.87 -3.27
N ALA A 35 12.68 26.45 -3.40
CA ALA A 35 12.01 27.15 -2.31
C ALA A 35 11.69 26.22 -1.12
N GLU A 36 11.23 24.99 -1.40
CA GLU A 36 11.02 23.96 -0.38
C GLU A 36 12.32 23.62 0.35
N ALA A 37 13.39 23.45 -0.42
CA ALA A 37 14.71 23.15 0.12
C ALA A 37 15.21 24.29 1.01
N GLU A 38 15.15 25.54 0.56
CA GLU A 38 15.50 26.74 1.34
C GLU A 38 14.70 26.82 2.64
N GLY A 39 13.42 26.44 2.60
CA GLY A 39 12.57 26.28 3.79
C GLY A 39 12.88 25.07 4.67
N GLY A 40 13.97 24.34 4.40
CA GLY A 40 14.41 23.16 5.16
C GLY A 40 13.61 21.88 4.86
N ARG A 41 12.67 21.92 3.91
CA ARG A 41 11.82 20.77 3.55
C ARG A 41 12.49 19.91 2.49
N ARG A 42 12.08 18.65 2.42
CA ARG A 42 12.59 17.66 1.45
C ARG A 42 11.42 17.05 0.70
N PRO A 43 11.13 17.52 -0.52
CA PRO A 43 10.09 16.95 -1.37
C PRO A 43 10.34 15.47 -1.66
N VAL A 44 9.28 14.65 -1.56
CA VAL A 44 9.29 13.22 -1.88
C VAL A 44 8.23 12.94 -2.92
N LEU A 45 8.63 12.45 -4.09
CA LEU A 45 7.73 11.96 -5.13
C LEU A 45 7.57 10.44 -4.98
N ILE A 46 6.34 10.01 -4.72
CA ILE A 46 5.97 8.60 -4.64
C ILE A 46 5.20 8.24 -5.90
N ILE A 47 5.69 7.25 -6.64
CA ILE A 47 5.05 6.73 -7.84
C ILE A 47 4.60 5.30 -7.55
N ASP A 48 3.30 5.11 -7.35
CA ASP A 48 2.71 3.79 -7.19
C ASP A 48 2.40 3.15 -8.55
N GLU A 49 2.34 1.82 -8.58
CA GLU A 49 2.13 1.00 -9.79
C GLU A 49 3.08 1.39 -10.94
N ALA A 50 4.34 1.70 -10.63
CA ALA A 50 5.33 2.21 -11.58
C ALA A 50 5.61 1.25 -12.75
N GLN A 51 5.26 -0.05 -12.62
CA GLN A 51 5.29 -0.98 -13.76
C GLN A 51 4.29 -0.61 -14.85
N ASN A 52 3.36 0.31 -14.64
CA ASN A 52 2.46 0.82 -15.68
C ASN A 52 3.06 2.00 -16.46
N LEU A 53 4.15 2.61 -15.97
CA LEU A 53 4.81 3.69 -16.71
C LEU A 53 5.51 3.16 -17.96
N ALA A 54 5.29 3.85 -19.08
CA ALA A 54 6.03 3.58 -20.31
C ALA A 54 7.52 3.95 -20.13
N PRO A 55 8.46 3.26 -20.81
CA PRO A 55 9.88 3.56 -20.70
C PRO A 55 10.26 5.03 -20.91
N PRO A 56 9.67 5.78 -21.87
CA PRO A 56 9.96 7.22 -22.00
C PRO A 56 9.59 8.03 -20.76
N LEU A 57 8.55 7.65 -20.02
CA LEU A 57 8.18 8.32 -18.76
C LEU A 57 9.14 7.99 -17.62
N LEU A 58 9.66 6.76 -17.56
CA LEU A 58 10.70 6.40 -16.60
C LEU A 58 12.00 7.19 -16.86
N GLU A 59 12.34 7.43 -18.13
CA GLU A 59 13.43 8.35 -18.48
C GLU A 59 13.15 9.78 -18.02
N GLN A 60 11.90 10.25 -18.05
CA GLN A 60 11.56 11.54 -17.43
C GLN A 60 11.80 11.54 -15.92
N VAL A 61 11.41 10.46 -15.23
CA VAL A 61 11.68 10.31 -13.79
C VAL A 61 13.20 10.29 -13.52
N ARG A 62 14.01 9.70 -14.42
CA ARG A 62 15.49 9.78 -14.36
C ARG A 62 15.99 11.21 -14.42
N LEU A 63 15.43 12.04 -15.30
CA LEU A 63 15.84 13.43 -15.42
C LEU A 63 15.48 14.23 -14.16
N LEU A 64 14.31 13.98 -13.57
CA LEU A 64 13.89 14.62 -12.33
C LEU A 64 14.78 14.26 -11.13
N SER A 65 15.31 13.04 -11.06
CA SER A 65 16.21 12.65 -9.96
C SER A 65 17.59 13.33 -9.99
N ASN A 66 17.93 14.00 -11.09
CA ASN A 66 19.14 14.82 -11.20
C ASN A 66 18.95 16.24 -10.66
N LEU A 67 17.73 16.64 -10.26
CA LEU A 67 17.50 17.95 -9.67
C LEU A 67 18.20 18.03 -8.31
N GLU A 68 19.27 18.83 -8.25
CA GLU A 68 20.12 19.00 -7.09
C GLU A 68 20.75 20.39 -7.04
N THR A 69 21.16 20.77 -5.83
CA THR A 69 22.07 21.89 -5.58
C THR A 69 23.46 21.33 -5.33
N GLU A 70 24.49 22.19 -5.31
CA GLU A 70 25.87 21.79 -4.94
C GLU A 70 25.95 21.06 -3.59
N LYS A 71 24.97 21.27 -2.70
CA LYS A 71 24.98 20.75 -1.33
C LYS A 71 24.06 19.55 -1.11
N ARG A 72 23.03 19.34 -1.94
CA ARG A 72 22.03 18.25 -1.75
C ARG A 72 21.10 18.06 -2.94
N LYS A 73 20.51 16.86 -3.01
CA LYS A 73 19.35 16.53 -3.86
C LYS A 73 18.12 17.35 -3.48
N LEU A 74 17.38 17.80 -4.48
CA LEU A 74 16.15 18.59 -4.32
C LEU A 74 14.89 17.73 -4.29
N LEU A 75 14.94 16.52 -4.85
CA LEU A 75 13.81 15.61 -4.94
C LEU A 75 14.21 14.19 -4.60
N GLN A 76 13.54 13.59 -3.61
CA GLN A 76 13.62 12.16 -3.36
C GLN A 76 12.52 11.46 -4.15
N ILE A 77 12.84 10.35 -4.81
CA ILE A 77 11.87 9.57 -5.57
C ILE A 77 11.76 8.16 -4.96
N VAL A 78 10.54 7.68 -4.81
CA VAL A 78 10.24 6.30 -4.37
C VAL A 78 9.31 5.68 -5.40
N LEU A 79 9.75 4.56 -5.99
CA LEU A 79 8.95 3.78 -6.93
C LEU A 79 8.37 2.57 -6.21
N PHE A 80 7.06 2.44 -6.24
CA PHE A 80 6.35 1.23 -5.83
C PHE A 80 5.79 0.54 -7.07
N GLY A 81 5.77 -0.78 -7.03
CA GLY A 81 5.24 -1.56 -8.13
C GLY A 81 5.38 -3.04 -7.92
N GLN A 82 4.92 -3.78 -8.91
CA GLN A 82 4.95 -5.23 -8.94
C GLN A 82 6.31 -5.74 -9.47
N ARG A 83 6.53 -7.06 -9.52
CA ARG A 83 7.83 -7.64 -9.90
C ARG A 83 8.24 -7.27 -11.33
N GLU A 84 7.24 -7.06 -12.19
CA GLU A 84 7.32 -6.58 -13.56
C GLU A 84 8.07 -5.23 -13.66
N LEU A 85 8.08 -4.42 -12.59
CA LEU A 85 8.89 -3.20 -12.54
C LEU A 85 10.39 -3.53 -12.60
N GLN A 86 10.85 -4.55 -11.89
CA GLN A 86 12.27 -4.93 -11.90
C GLN A 86 12.70 -5.43 -13.28
N GLU A 87 11.85 -6.23 -13.93
CA GLU A 87 12.08 -6.70 -15.30
C GLU A 87 12.14 -5.52 -16.28
N LYS A 88 11.21 -4.56 -16.13
CA LYS A 88 11.19 -3.34 -16.95
C LYS A 88 12.45 -2.50 -16.75
N LEU A 89 12.90 -2.30 -15.51
CA LEU A 89 14.11 -1.52 -15.22
C LEU A 89 15.38 -2.18 -15.78
N GLY A 90 15.38 -3.51 -15.93
CA GLY A 90 16.46 -4.27 -16.58
C GLY A 90 16.55 -4.10 -18.10
N LEU A 91 15.59 -3.41 -18.75
CA LEU A 91 15.63 -3.19 -20.19
C LEU A 91 16.88 -2.38 -20.61
N PRO A 92 17.54 -2.71 -21.74
CA PRO A 92 18.76 -2.02 -22.19
C PRO A 92 18.64 -0.50 -22.28
N GLN A 93 17.46 0.00 -22.65
CA GLN A 93 17.16 1.43 -22.79
C GLN A 93 16.99 2.16 -21.44
N LEU A 94 16.74 1.43 -20.34
CA LEU A 94 16.57 1.99 -18.99
C LEU A 94 17.81 1.76 -18.09
N ARG A 95 18.90 1.22 -18.63
CA ARG A 95 20.14 0.96 -17.87
C ARG A 95 20.66 2.19 -17.12
N GLN A 96 20.57 3.37 -17.71
CA GLN A 96 21.00 4.61 -17.06
C GLN A 96 20.10 5.01 -15.89
N PHE A 97 18.80 4.71 -15.98
CA PHE A 97 17.88 4.93 -14.88
C PHE A 97 18.10 3.91 -13.76
N ASP A 98 18.27 2.64 -14.10
CA ASP A 98 18.51 1.56 -13.15
C ASP A 98 19.76 1.79 -12.30
N GLN A 99 20.83 2.34 -12.89
CA GLN A 99 22.06 2.74 -12.18
C GLN A 99 21.84 3.86 -11.14
N ARG A 100 20.77 4.67 -11.28
CA ARG A 100 20.45 5.75 -10.34
C ARG A 100 19.63 5.28 -9.14
N ILE A 101 19.13 4.04 -9.16
CA ILE A 101 18.36 3.47 -8.05
C ILE A 101 19.34 2.96 -6.98
N THR A 102 19.47 3.73 -5.90
CA THR A 102 20.41 3.43 -4.81
C THR A 102 19.91 2.34 -3.88
N VAL A 103 18.60 2.25 -3.65
CA VAL A 103 17.98 1.30 -2.72
C VAL A 103 16.90 0.51 -3.43
N ARG A 104 16.97 -0.81 -3.30
CA ARG A 104 15.93 -1.75 -3.75
C ARG A 104 15.48 -2.55 -2.55
N ALA A 105 14.18 -2.58 -2.32
CA ALA A 105 13.56 -3.37 -1.27
C ALA A 105 12.40 -4.15 -1.86
N THR A 106 12.27 -5.41 -1.44
CA THR A 106 11.17 -6.28 -1.84
C THR A 106 10.36 -6.62 -0.60
N ILE A 107 9.07 -6.33 -0.61
CA ILE A 107 8.17 -6.72 0.47
C ILE A 107 7.80 -8.18 0.25
N LEU A 108 8.20 -9.04 1.19
CA LEU A 108 7.88 -10.47 1.19
C LEU A 108 6.53 -10.73 1.87
N PRO A 109 5.87 -11.86 1.55
CA PRO A 109 4.72 -12.30 2.34
C PRO A 109 5.09 -12.48 3.81
N LEU A 110 4.14 -12.21 4.69
CA LEU A 110 4.33 -12.32 6.13
C LEU A 110 4.60 -13.77 6.54
N ASP A 111 5.54 -14.00 7.45
CA ASP A 111 5.68 -15.30 8.10
C ASP A 111 4.50 -15.61 9.04
N LEU A 112 4.50 -16.77 9.69
CA LEU A 112 3.42 -17.15 10.61
C LEU A 112 3.29 -16.18 11.79
N ARG A 113 4.40 -15.77 12.41
CA ARG A 113 4.42 -14.87 13.57
C ARG A 113 3.99 -13.46 13.17
N GLU A 114 4.44 -12.99 12.01
CA GLU A 114 4.03 -11.72 11.41
C GLU A 114 2.56 -11.73 11.02
N THR A 115 2.05 -12.84 10.48
CA THR A 115 0.62 -13.02 10.19
C THR A 115 -0.20 -12.90 11.47
N ALA A 116 0.21 -13.54 12.56
CA ALA A 116 -0.45 -13.45 13.86
C ALA A 116 -0.49 -12.01 14.38
N ARG A 117 0.67 -11.32 14.38
CA ARG A 117 0.79 -9.91 14.79
C ARG A 117 -0.03 -8.98 13.90
N TYR A 118 -0.04 -9.22 12.60
CA TYR A 118 -0.83 -8.46 11.64
C TYR A 118 -2.33 -8.56 11.95
N ILE A 119 -2.83 -9.78 12.16
CA ILE A 119 -4.25 -10.02 12.50
C ILE A 119 -4.57 -9.34 13.83
N GLN A 120 -3.74 -9.53 14.86
CA GLN A 120 -3.94 -8.92 16.17
C GLN A 120 -3.98 -7.39 16.09
N HIS A 121 -3.04 -6.78 15.36
CA HIS A 121 -3.01 -5.34 15.16
C HIS A 121 -4.29 -4.84 14.46
N ARG A 122 -4.71 -5.52 13.39
CA ARG A 122 -5.95 -5.19 12.66
C ARG A 122 -7.20 -5.29 13.55
N MET A 123 -7.28 -6.31 14.40
CA MET A 123 -8.37 -6.46 15.37
C MET A 123 -8.33 -5.36 16.43
N SER A 124 -7.15 -4.99 16.93
CA SER A 124 -6.98 -3.88 17.87
C SER A 124 -7.46 -2.55 17.28
N VAL A 125 -7.12 -2.27 16.01
CA VAL A 125 -7.59 -1.07 15.30
C VAL A 125 -9.12 -1.08 15.13
N ALA A 126 -9.73 -2.26 14.99
CA ALA A 126 -11.18 -2.43 14.93
C ALA A 126 -11.88 -2.34 16.31
N GLY A 127 -11.16 -2.01 17.38
CA GLY A 127 -11.70 -1.90 18.75
C GLY A 127 -11.78 -3.22 19.51
N ALA A 128 -11.24 -4.30 18.93
CA ALA A 128 -11.22 -5.63 19.51
C ALA A 128 -9.84 -5.90 20.15
N ALA A 129 -9.46 -5.09 21.13
CA ALA A 129 -8.17 -5.23 21.83
C ALA A 129 -8.29 -6.27 22.96
N GLY A 130 -7.39 -7.27 22.99
CA GLY A 130 -7.15 -8.09 24.18
C GLY A 130 -7.70 -9.53 24.21
N SER A 131 -8.59 -9.94 23.30
CA SER A 131 -9.02 -11.35 23.21
C SER A 131 -8.38 -12.08 22.03
N ALA A 132 -7.93 -13.32 22.24
CA ALA A 132 -7.44 -14.18 21.17
C ALA A 132 -8.62 -14.66 20.30
N PHE A 133 -9.02 -13.84 19.32
CA PHE A 133 -10.15 -14.12 18.42
C PHE A 133 -9.94 -15.35 17.55
N LEU A 134 -8.70 -15.79 17.34
CA LEU A 134 -8.39 -17.00 16.59
C LEU A 134 -7.82 -18.05 17.54
N SER A 135 -8.20 -19.31 17.33
CA SER A 135 -7.44 -20.41 17.92
C SER A 135 -6.10 -20.60 17.22
N PRO A 136 -5.06 -21.15 17.91
CA PRO A 136 -3.78 -21.46 17.27
C PRO A 136 -3.92 -22.40 16.06
N ALA A 137 -4.98 -23.21 16.01
CA ALA A 137 -5.30 -24.04 14.86
C ALA A 137 -5.86 -23.22 13.69
N ALA A 138 -6.75 -22.28 13.97
CA ALA A 138 -7.30 -21.34 12.99
C ALA A 138 -6.20 -20.45 12.38
N GLU A 139 -5.35 -19.86 13.22
CA GLU A 139 -4.25 -18.98 12.78
C GLU A 139 -3.26 -19.70 11.85
N ARG A 140 -2.80 -20.90 12.25
CA ARG A 140 -1.91 -21.72 11.42
C ARG A 140 -2.54 -22.10 10.09
N LEU A 141 -3.83 -22.45 10.08
CA LEU A 141 -4.53 -22.76 8.83
C LEU A 141 -4.70 -21.52 7.97
N LEU A 142 -5.01 -20.37 8.58
CA LEU A 142 -5.20 -19.10 7.88
C LEU A 142 -3.90 -18.66 7.21
N HIS A 143 -2.78 -18.67 7.92
CA HIS A 143 -1.46 -18.40 7.35
C HIS A 143 -1.14 -19.34 6.18
N ARG A 144 -1.33 -20.66 6.33
CA ARG A 144 -1.09 -21.62 5.23
C ARG A 144 -1.97 -21.34 4.01
N ARG A 145 -3.24 -20.99 4.22
CA ARG A 145 -4.20 -20.72 3.14
C ARG A 145 -4.00 -19.35 2.50
N SER A 146 -3.53 -18.35 3.23
CA SER A 146 -3.21 -17.01 2.71
C SER A 146 -1.82 -16.93 2.10
N ARG A 147 -0.92 -17.85 2.47
CA ARG A 147 0.52 -17.82 2.20
C ARG A 147 1.19 -16.54 2.68
N GLY A 148 0.71 -15.98 3.80
CA GLY A 148 1.26 -14.75 4.37
C GLY A 148 0.88 -13.46 3.62
N VAL A 149 0.06 -13.54 2.57
CA VAL A 149 -0.32 -12.35 1.78
C VAL A 149 -1.40 -11.55 2.51
N PRO A 150 -1.18 -10.28 2.90
CA PRO A 150 -2.12 -9.49 3.70
C PRO A 150 -3.54 -9.40 3.10
N ARG A 151 -3.65 -9.20 1.79
CA ARG A 151 -4.95 -9.17 1.10
C ARG A 151 -5.72 -10.49 1.25
N ARG A 152 -5.04 -11.63 1.15
CA ARG A 152 -5.65 -12.96 1.32
C ARG A 152 -5.96 -13.25 2.79
N ILE A 153 -5.10 -12.80 3.70
CA ILE A 153 -5.34 -12.87 5.14
C ILE A 153 -6.67 -12.18 5.46
N ASN A 154 -6.84 -10.94 5.02
CA ASN A 154 -8.08 -10.17 5.28
C ASN A 154 -9.32 -10.88 4.72
N GLN A 155 -9.28 -11.30 3.46
CA GLN A 155 -10.41 -12.02 2.84
C GLN A 155 -10.80 -13.29 3.60
N LEU A 156 -9.82 -14.07 4.07
CA LEU A 156 -10.07 -15.26 4.86
C LEU A 156 -10.58 -14.92 6.26
N CYS A 157 -9.98 -13.93 6.93
CA CYS A 157 -10.42 -13.45 8.23
C CYS A 157 -11.88 -12.99 8.18
N ASP A 158 -12.27 -12.16 7.20
CA ASP A 158 -13.63 -11.65 7.07
C ASP A 158 -14.65 -12.78 6.97
N ARG A 159 -14.38 -13.76 6.10
CA ARG A 159 -15.25 -14.94 5.91
C ARG A 159 -15.27 -15.85 7.15
N ALA A 160 -14.14 -15.99 7.85
CA ALA A 160 -14.04 -16.82 9.04
C ALA A 160 -14.74 -16.18 10.25
N LEU A 161 -14.65 -14.85 10.40
CA LEU A 161 -15.39 -14.08 11.40
C LEU A 161 -16.90 -14.17 11.15
N LEU A 162 -17.35 -14.09 9.89
CA LEU A 162 -18.75 -14.31 9.54
C LEU A 162 -19.22 -15.74 9.89
N ALA A 163 -18.40 -16.76 9.59
CA ALA A 163 -18.73 -18.14 9.93
C ALA A 163 -18.84 -18.37 11.45
N ALA A 164 -17.96 -17.76 12.25
CA ALA A 164 -18.04 -17.80 13.70
C ALA A 164 -19.28 -17.07 14.23
N CYS A 165 -19.61 -15.91 13.64
CA CYS A 165 -20.81 -15.14 13.98
C CYS A 165 -22.11 -15.93 13.73
N VAL A 166 -22.21 -16.64 12.60
CA VAL A 166 -23.37 -17.52 12.31
C VAL A 166 -23.55 -18.62 13.36
N ARG A 167 -22.46 -19.08 13.98
CA ARG A 167 -22.50 -20.04 15.09
C ARG A 167 -22.62 -19.39 16.47
N ASN A 168 -22.79 -18.07 16.54
CA ASN A 168 -22.80 -17.28 17.77
C ASN A 168 -21.55 -17.51 18.65
N ALA A 169 -20.38 -17.66 18.02
CA ALA A 169 -19.11 -17.91 18.70
C ALA A 169 -18.23 -16.66 18.75
N ALA A 170 -17.66 -16.37 19.93
CA ALA A 170 -16.73 -15.26 20.12
C ALA A 170 -15.32 -15.52 19.56
N ARG A 171 -15.00 -16.79 19.25
CA ARG A 171 -13.70 -17.23 18.74
C ARG A 171 -13.86 -17.95 17.40
N VAL A 172 -12.99 -17.59 16.47
CA VAL A 172 -12.79 -18.24 15.17
C VAL A 172 -11.95 -19.50 15.38
N GLU A 173 -12.54 -20.62 15.00
CA GLU A 173 -11.92 -21.94 15.07
C GLU A 173 -11.46 -22.43 13.69
N ARG A 174 -10.75 -23.56 13.69
CA ARG A 174 -10.22 -24.14 12.46
C ARG A 174 -11.33 -24.42 11.44
N GLU A 175 -12.50 -24.89 11.85
CA GLU A 175 -13.59 -25.18 10.92
C GLU A 175 -14.11 -23.92 10.21
N ASP A 176 -14.13 -22.78 10.90
CA ASP A 176 -14.56 -21.50 10.31
C ASP A 176 -13.63 -21.08 9.17
N VAL A 177 -12.32 -21.28 9.35
CA VAL A 177 -11.31 -21.03 8.31
C VAL A 177 -11.45 -22.00 7.14
N VAL A 178 -11.82 -23.26 7.38
CA VAL A 178 -12.11 -24.24 6.32
C VAL A 178 -13.31 -23.78 5.48
N ARG A 179 -14.42 -23.38 6.13
CA ARG A 179 -15.61 -22.86 5.46
C ARG A 179 -15.30 -21.56 4.70
N ALA A 180 -14.53 -20.67 5.31
CA ALA A 180 -14.07 -19.43 4.68
C ALA A 180 -13.31 -19.71 3.37
N ALA A 181 -12.35 -20.63 3.41
CA ALA A 181 -11.57 -21.00 2.24
C ALA A 181 -12.45 -21.62 1.13
N ALA A 182 -13.38 -22.50 1.47
CA ALA A 182 -14.32 -23.10 0.51
C ALA A 182 -15.23 -22.05 -0.15
N SER A 183 -15.71 -21.08 0.63
CA SER A 183 -16.56 -20.00 0.12
C SER A 183 -15.82 -19.02 -0.81
N LEU A 184 -14.49 -18.93 -0.72
CA LEU A 184 -13.68 -18.07 -1.58
C LEU A 184 -13.28 -18.74 -2.90
N SER A 185 -13.20 -20.09 -2.92
CA SER A 185 -13.07 -20.85 -4.17
C SER A 185 -14.34 -20.81 -5.01
N ASP A 186 -15.50 -20.71 -4.36
CA ASP A 186 -16.81 -20.60 -4.99
C ASP A 186 -17.11 -19.14 -5.37
N ARG A 187 -16.60 -18.72 -6.53
CA ARG A 187 -16.61 -17.31 -6.96
C ARG A 187 -18.01 -16.88 -7.44
N SER A 188 -18.91 -16.44 -6.54
CA SER A 188 -20.17 -15.76 -6.95
C SER A 188 -20.78 -14.73 -5.98
N LYS A 189 -20.24 -14.45 -4.79
CA LYS A 189 -20.81 -13.36 -3.94
C LYS A 189 -19.74 -12.36 -3.51
N ARG A 190 -19.60 -11.31 -4.33
CA ARG A 190 -19.13 -9.99 -3.88
C ARG A 190 -20.14 -9.49 -2.86
N ILE A 191 -19.87 -9.64 -1.57
CA ILE A 191 -20.55 -8.83 -0.57
C ILE A 191 -19.88 -7.46 -0.68
N GLY A 192 -20.66 -6.51 -1.19
CA GLY A 192 -20.23 -5.14 -1.43
C GLY A 192 -19.66 -4.54 -0.15
N TRP A 193 -18.47 -3.97 -0.28
CA TRP A 193 -17.88 -3.10 0.72
C TRP A 193 -18.72 -1.81 0.75
N MET A 194 -19.82 -1.83 1.47
CA MET A 194 -20.59 -0.64 1.80
C MET A 194 -20.91 -0.66 3.27
N ALA A 195 -20.27 0.28 3.98
CA ALA A 195 -20.70 0.86 5.23
C ALA A 195 -21.15 -0.12 6.32
N TRP A 196 -20.20 -0.69 7.07
CA TRP A 196 -20.49 -1.00 8.47
C TRP A 196 -20.07 0.20 9.33
N PRO A 197 -21.03 0.91 9.95
CA PRO A 197 -20.74 2.06 10.78
C PRO A 197 -20.13 1.57 12.10
N TRP A 198 -19.05 2.25 12.49
CA TRP A 198 -18.24 2.09 13.70
C TRP A 198 -19.00 2.34 15.02
N ARG A 199 -20.31 2.08 15.08
CA ARG A 199 -21.21 2.41 16.21
C ARG A 199 -21.70 1.20 17.02
N TRP A 200 -21.32 -0.03 16.70
CA TRP A 200 -21.88 -1.21 17.36
C TRP A 200 -21.07 -1.73 18.57
N PHE A 201 -19.87 -1.20 18.84
CA PHE A 201 -19.13 -1.45 20.08
C PHE A 201 -19.24 -0.29 21.09
N ARG A 202 -20.45 0.27 21.23
CA ARG A 202 -20.84 1.10 22.38
C ARG A 202 -22.16 0.57 22.97
N LEU A 203 -22.14 -0.64 23.52
CA LEU A 203 -23.11 -1.09 24.51
C LEU A 203 -22.44 -2.16 25.37
N GLY A 204 -22.14 -1.76 26.60
CA GLY A 204 -21.38 -2.56 27.57
C GLY A 204 -20.79 -1.74 28.72
N ARG A 205 -21.47 -0.67 29.16
CA ARG A 205 -21.29 -0.06 30.48
C ARG A 205 -22.66 0.23 31.06
N GLY A 206 -22.93 -0.25 32.28
CA GLY A 206 -24.04 0.19 33.11
C GLY A 206 -24.96 -0.94 33.56
N GLY A 207 -24.62 -1.58 34.68
CA GLY A 207 -25.46 -2.54 35.38
C GLY A 207 -24.90 -2.81 36.76
N ALA A 208 -24.83 -1.76 37.58
CA ALA A 208 -24.66 -1.87 39.03
C ALA A 208 -26.05 -1.71 39.65
N ALA A 209 -26.48 -2.74 40.38
CA ALA A 209 -27.39 -2.67 41.51
C ALA A 209 -26.84 -3.63 42.55
#